data_AF-A0AAV2DQV7-F1
#
_entry.id   AF-A0AAV2DQV7-F1
#
_cell.length_a   1.000
_cell.length_b   1.000
_cell.length_c   1.000
_cell.angle_alpha   90.00
_cell.angle_beta   90.00
_cell.angle_gamma   90.00
#
_symmetry.space_group_name_H-M   'P 1'
#
loop_
_entity.id
_entity.type
_entity.pdbx_description
1 polymer ?
#
loop_
_entity_poly.entity_id
_entity_poly.type
_entity_poly.pdbx_seq_one_letter_code
_entity_poly.pdbx_strand_id
1 'polypeptide(L)' 'MLPTLVAKCSKSLKNLMEAYMVGEIVNVLTSSGTDGKDIGIITPYNSQANLIKAVILPISVEVHTIDKYTRVEIRTA' A
#
# COMPACT_ATOMS: atom_id res chain seq x y z
N MET A 1 -13.57 -4.35 33.00
CA MET A 1 -14.29 -4.69 31.76
C MET A 1 -14.26 -3.47 30.85
N LEU A 2 -13.44 -3.49 29.79
CA LEU A 2 -13.52 -2.49 28.73
C LEU A 2 -14.39 -3.07 27.61
N PRO A 3 -15.51 -2.42 27.25
CA PRO A 3 -16.35 -2.92 26.17
C PRO A 3 -15.53 -2.86 24.89
N THR A 4 -15.39 -4.06 24.33
CA THR A 4 -14.95 -4.41 23.00
C THR A 4 -15.44 -3.37 21.98
N LEU A 5 -14.61 -2.35 21.73
CA LEU A 5 -14.69 -1.53 20.53
C LEU A 5 -14.20 -2.39 19.38
N VAL A 6 -14.93 -3.46 19.07
CA VAL A 6 -14.98 -4.00 17.71
C VAL A 6 -15.68 -2.91 16.93
N ALA A 7 -14.90 -1.88 16.60
CA ALA A 7 -15.20 -0.98 15.52
C ALA A 7 -15.50 -1.92 14.35
N LYS A 8 -16.78 -1.95 13.96
CA LYS A 8 -17.24 -2.56 12.74
C LYS A 8 -16.42 -1.89 11.64
N CYS A 9 -15.28 -2.48 11.32
CA CYS A 9 -14.44 -2.04 10.24
C CYS A 9 -15.31 -2.28 9.02
N SER A 10 -15.94 -1.21 8.51
CA SER A 10 -16.39 -1.21 7.14
C SER A 10 -15.23 -1.79 6.34
N LYS A 11 -15.50 -2.69 5.38
CA LYS A 11 -14.47 -3.28 4.51
C LYS A 11 -13.87 -2.18 3.62
N SER A 12 -13.22 -1.20 4.23
CA SER A 12 -12.50 -0.15 3.56
C SER A 12 -11.24 -0.83 3.07
N LEU A 13 -11.18 -1.02 1.76
CA LEU A 13 -10.03 -1.57 1.05
C LEU A 13 -8.85 -0.57 1.03
N LYS A 14 -8.88 0.44 1.90
CA LYS A 14 -7.87 1.48 2.06
C LYS A 14 -7.74 1.88 3.53
N ASN A 15 -6.51 2.14 3.95
CA ASN A 15 -6.13 2.59 5.29
C ASN A 15 -5.29 3.87 5.16
N LEU A 16 -5.83 4.98 5.67
CA LEU A 16 -5.20 6.30 5.65
C LEU A 16 -3.91 6.34 6.48
N MET A 17 -3.92 5.70 7.65
CA MET A 17 -2.77 5.68 8.54
C MET A 17 -1.61 4.92 7.90
N GLU A 18 -1.88 3.77 7.29
CA GLU A 18 -0.87 3.01 6.55
C GLU A 18 -0.32 3.81 5.37
N ALA A 19 -1.17 4.49 4.60
CA ALA A 19 -0.71 5.29 3.47
C ALA A 19 0.20 6.45 3.92
N TYR A 20 -0.12 7.09 5.04
CA TYR A 20 0.70 8.14 5.63
C TYR A 20 2.06 7.60 6.12
N MET A 21 2.06 6.49 6.86
CA MET A 21 3.30 5.85 7.32
C MET A 21 4.21 5.45 6.16
N VAL A 22 3.63 4.91 5.08
CA VAL A 22 4.38 4.58 3.87
C VAL A 22 5.00 5.83 3.24
N GLY A 23 4.28 6.95 3.20
CA GLY A 23 4.80 8.22 2.70
C GLY A 23 6.00 8.75 3.49
N GLU A 24 5.94 8.68 4.82
CA GLU A 24 7.06 9.05 5.69
C GLU A 24 8.29 8.16 5.45
N ILE A 25 8.08 6.85 5.30
CA ILE A 25 9.18 5.91 4.99
C ILE A 25 9.82 6.25 3.65
N VAL A 26 9.02 6.50 2.60
CA VAL A 26 9.53 6.90 1.28
C VAL A 26 10.34 8.18 1.38
N ASN A 27 9.84 9.19 2.10
CA ASN A 27 10.52 10.46 2.29
C ASN A 27 11.88 10.30 3.00
N VAL A 28 11.94 9.45 4.03
CA VAL A 28 13.20 9.12 4.72
C VAL A 28 14.18 8.41 3.78
N LEU A 29 13.71 7.46 2.97
CA LEU A 29 14.56 6.75 2.00
C LEU A 29 15.12 7.70 0.93
N THR A 30 14.29 8.62 0.42
CA THR A 30 14.72 9.58 -0.61
C THR A 30 15.66 10.65 -0.05
N SER A 31 15.40 11.15 1.15
CA SER A 31 16.29 12.10 1.82
C SER A 31 17.63 11.47 2.22
N SER A 32 17.68 10.15 2.36
CA SER A 32 18.91 9.38 2.59
C SER A 32 19.69 9.08 1.30
N GLY A 33 19.21 9.56 0.13
CA GLY A 33 19.90 9.43 -1.16
C GLY A 33 19.40 8.28 -2.04
N THR A 34 18.32 7.58 -1.67
CA THR A 34 17.70 6.57 -2.54
C THR A 34 16.87 7.27 -3.62
N ASP A 35 17.09 6.96 -4.89
CA ASP A 35 16.24 7.48 -5.96
C ASP A 35 14.85 6.83 -5.87
N GLY A 36 13.78 7.62 -6.03
CA GLY A 36 12.40 7.12 -5.96
C GLY A 36 12.13 5.98 -6.95
N LYS A 37 12.83 5.97 -8.09
CA LYS A 37 12.74 4.89 -9.09
C LYS A 37 13.22 3.53 -8.57
N ASP A 38 14.08 3.52 -7.55
CA ASP A 38 14.63 2.31 -6.93
C ASP A 38 13.75 1.82 -5.78
N ILE A 39 12.65 2.53 -5.48
CA ILE A 39 11.68 2.18 -4.43
C ILE A 39 10.43 1.57 -5.09
N GLY A 40 10.06 0.37 -4.62
CA GLY A 40 8.84 -0.32 -5.02
C GLY A 40 7.89 -0.53 -3.85
N ILE A 41 6.64 -0.09 -3.98
CA ILE A 41 5.58 -0.29 -2.99
C ILE A 41 4.60 -1.34 -3.50
N ILE A 42 4.33 -2.37 -2.70
CA ILE A 42 3.40 -3.45 -3.02
C ILE A 42 2.22 -3.39 -2.05
N THR A 43 1.00 -3.38 -2.58
CA THR A 43 -0.22 -3.42 -1.76
C THR A 43 -1.32 -4.27 -2.41
N PRO A 44 -2.12 -5.05 -1.66
CA PRO A 44 -3.09 -5.95 -2.26
C PRO A 44 -4.26 -5.24 -2.96
N TYR A 45 -4.56 -3.98 -2.62
CA TYR A 45 -5.76 -3.29 -3.09
C TYR A 45 -5.41 -2.07 -3.95
N ASN A 46 -6.05 -1.96 -5.13
CA ASN A 46 -5.89 -0.78 -6.00
C ASN A 46 -6.31 0.52 -5.31
N SER A 47 -7.32 0.47 -4.45
CA SER A 47 -7.74 1.61 -3.62
C SER A 47 -6.65 2.10 -2.67
N GLN A 48 -5.86 1.19 -2.11
CA GLN A 48 -4.72 1.55 -1.27
C GLN A 48 -3.54 2.04 -2.11
N ALA A 49 -3.28 1.43 -3.26
CA ALA A 49 -2.23 1.87 -4.19
C ALA A 49 -2.47 3.33 -4.64
N ASN A 50 -3.70 3.66 -5.01
CA ASN A 50 -4.06 5.02 -5.41
C ASN A 50 -3.94 6.02 -4.25
N LEU A 51 -4.30 5.59 -3.03
CA LEU A 51 -4.16 6.42 -1.85
C LEU A 51 -2.68 6.71 -1.53
N ILE A 52 -1.84 5.68 -1.58
CA ILE A 52 -0.39 5.84 -1.37
C ILE A 52 0.21 6.76 -2.44
N LYS A 53 -0.12 6.55 -3.72
CA LYS A 53 0.32 7.43 -4.81
C LYS A 53 -0.02 8.89 -4.55
N ALA A 54 -1.22 9.19 -4.05
CA ALA A 54 -1.62 10.55 -3.73
C ALA A 54 -0.80 11.17 -2.58
N VAL A 55 -0.39 10.36 -1.60
CA VAL A 55 0.39 10.81 -0.43
C VAL A 55 1.85 11.06 -0.80
N ILE A 56 2.44 10.26 -1.70
CA ILE A 56 3.87 10.33 -2.02
C ILE A 56 4.22 11.34 -3.13
N LEU A 57 3.23 11.99 -3.77
CA LEU A 57 3.52 13.02 -4.78
C LEU A 57 4.30 14.19 -4.15
N PRO A 58 5.34 14.71 -4.84
CA PRO A 58 5.71 14.46 -6.24
C PRO A 58 6.79 13.37 -6.47
N ILE A 59 7.09 12.52 -5.48
CA ILE A 59 8.15 11.51 -5.59
C ILE A 59 7.73 10.42 -6.59
N SER A 60 8.57 10.20 -7.61
CA SER A 60 8.35 9.17 -8.61
C SER A 60 8.71 7.79 -8.07
N VAL A 61 7.75 7.11 -7.43
CA VAL A 61 7.88 5.76 -6.86
C VAL A 61 6.94 4.79 -7.56
N GLU A 62 7.41 3.58 -7.83
CA GLU A 62 6.57 2.52 -8.40
C GLU A 62 5.64 1.94 -7.35
N VAL A 63 4.32 2.02 -7.56
CA VAL A 63 3.31 1.42 -6.68
C VAL A 63 2.49 0.39 -7.46
N HIS A 64 2.66 -0.87 -7.09
CA HIS A 64 2.08 -2.03 -7.74
C HIS A 64 1.11 -2.77 -6.82
N THR A 65 0.10 -3.42 -7.42
CA THR A 65 -0.76 -4.38 -6.73
C THR A 65 -0.36 -5.82 -7.05
N ILE A 66 -0.56 -6.73 -6.09
CA ILE A 66 -0.15 -8.15 -6.19
C ILE A 66 -0.93 -8.92 -7.26
N ASP A 67 -2.04 -8.38 -7.78
CA ASP A 67 -2.94 -9.07 -8.71
C ASP A 67 -2.31 -9.44 -10.07
N LYS A 68 -1.04 -9.08 -10.29
CA LYS A 68 -0.23 -9.58 -11.41
C LYS A 68 0.22 -11.04 -11.24
N TYR A 69 0.00 -11.69 -10.09
CA TYR A 69 0.45 -13.08 -9.84
C TYR A 69 -0.68 -14.10 -9.54
N THR A 70 -1.96 -13.72 -9.63
CA THR A 70 -3.08 -14.62 -9.30
C THR A 70 -3.60 -15.41 -10.52
N ARG A 71 -2.78 -16.28 -11.12
CA ARG A 71 -3.32 -17.40 -11.92
C ARG A 71 -2.42 -18.63 -11.86
N VAL A 72 -2.63 -19.44 -10.83
CA VAL A 72 -2.40 -20.88 -10.93
C VAL A 72 -3.80 -21.51 -10.94
N GLU A 73 -4.30 -21.83 -12.14
CA GLU A 73 -5.47 -22.70 -12.29
C GLU A 73 -5.08 -24.08 -11.76
N ILE A 74 -5.61 -24.47 -10.60
CA ILE A 74 -5.63 -25.88 -10.22
C ILE A 74 -6.68 -26.52 -11.13
N ARG A 75 -6.22 -27.12 -12.23
CA ARG A 75 -7.03 -28.04 -13.02
C ARG A 75 -7.27 -29.27 -12.16
N THR A 76 -8.50 -29.40 -11.65
CA THR A 76 -8.95 -30.67 -11.08
C THR A 76 -9.09 -31.65 -12.23
N ALA A 77 -8.25 -32.70 -12.21
CA ALA A 77 -8.39 -33.89 -13.05
C ALA A 77 -9.53 -34.77 -12.53
#